data_AF-A0A317U9Q6-F1
#
_entry.id   AF-A0A317U9Q6-F1
#
_cell.length_a   1.000
_cell.length_b   1.000
_cell.length_c   1.000
_cell.angle_alpha   90.00
_cell.angle_beta   90.00
_cell.angle_gamma   90.00
#
_symmetry.space_group_name_H-M   'P 1'
#
loop_
_entity.id
_entity.type
_entity.pdbx_description
1 polymer ?
#
loop_
_entity_poly.entity_id
_entity_poly.type
_entity_poly.pdbx_seq_one_letter_code
_entity_poly.pdbx_strand_id
1 'polypeptide(L)' 'MAVFRVHKTKNYTLMSNHHLRDKNLSLKAKGLLSVMFSLPDSWNYSIPGLCAILKENETAVKSTIKELK' A
#
# COMPACT_ATOMS: atom_id res chain seq x y z
N MET A 1 -19.92 13.77 -21.98
CA MET A 1 -19.09 12.73 -21.32
C MET A 1 -20.00 11.67 -20.72
N ALA A 2 -20.08 10.48 -21.30
CA ALA A 2 -20.79 9.35 -20.68
C ALA A 2 -19.92 8.80 -19.54
N VAL A 3 -20.40 8.88 -18.30
CA VAL A 3 -19.72 8.32 -17.14
C VAL A 3 -20.03 6.82 -17.12
N PHE A 4 -19.12 6.00 -17.64
CA PHE A 4 -19.20 4.56 -17.49
C PHE A 4 -18.87 4.19 -16.05
N ARG A 5 -19.90 3.95 -15.23
CA ARG A 5 -19.74 3.43 -13.87
C ARG A 5 -19.52 1.92 -13.95
N VAL A 6 -18.25 1.51 -13.99
CA VAL A 6 -17.89 0.09 -13.85
C VAL A 6 -18.00 -0.29 -12.38
N HIS A 7 -18.99 -1.11 -12.03
CA HIS A 7 -19.05 -1.76 -10.72
C HIS A 7 -17.95 -2.83 -10.63
N LYS A 8 -16.75 -2.41 -10.21
CA LYS A 8 -15.70 -3.33 -9.79
C LYS A 8 -16.13 -3.91 -8.44
N THR A 9 -16.69 -5.12 -8.44
CA THR A 9 -17.06 -5.88 -7.22
C THR A 9 -15.99 -6.87 -6.80
N LYS A 10 -14.88 -6.99 -7.54
CA LYS A 10 -13.75 -7.88 -7.24
C LYS A 10 -12.42 -7.18 -7.58
N ASN A 11 -11.34 -7.55 -6.87
CA ASN A 11 -9.97 -7.05 -7.08
C ASN A 11 -9.78 -5.54 -6.88
N TYR A 12 -10.40 -4.97 -5.85
CA TYR A 12 -10.16 -3.58 -5.44
C TYR A 12 -10.01 -3.52 -3.92
N THR A 13 -9.14 -2.62 -3.47
CA THR A 13 -8.89 -2.38 -2.06
C THR A 13 -9.59 -1.09 -1.65
N LEU A 14 -10.50 -1.17 -0.68
CA LEU A 14 -11.05 0.02 -0.02
C LEU A 14 -10.06 0.47 1.05
N MET A 15 -9.46 1.64 0.84
CA MET A 15 -8.53 2.26 1.78
C MET A 15 -9.12 3.58 2.30
N SER A 16 -8.87 3.93 3.56
CA SER A 16 -9.31 5.20 4.10
C SER A 16 -8.58 6.37 3.43
N ASN A 17 -9.25 7.51 3.24
CA ASN A 17 -8.57 8.69 2.72
C ASN A 17 -7.66 9.36 3.76
N HIS A 18 -7.72 8.95 5.03
CA HIS A 18 -6.99 9.60 6.12
C HIS A 18 -5.47 9.55 5.89
N HIS A 19 -4.91 8.37 5.67
CA HIS A 19 -3.48 8.17 5.41
C HIS A 19 -3.04 8.73 4.05
N LEU A 20 -3.94 8.85 3.08
CA LEU A 20 -3.65 9.51 1.79
C LEU A 20 -3.51 11.03 1.93
N ARG A 21 -4.27 11.64 2.84
CA ARG A 21 -4.28 13.10 3.10
C ARG A 21 -3.23 13.54 4.11
N ASP A 22 -2.63 12.61 4.84
CA ASP A 22 -1.54 12.90 5.76
C ASP A 22 -0.31 13.44 5.00
N LYS A 23 0.17 14.63 5.38
CA LYS A 23 1.35 15.27 4.79
C LYS A 23 2.66 14.75 5.40
N ASN A 24 2.61 14.12 6.56
CA ASN A 24 3.78 13.55 7.22
C ASN A 24 4.16 12.20 6.62
N LEU A 25 3.23 11.52 5.94
CA LEU A 25 3.52 10.28 5.21
C LEU A 25 4.21 10.56 3.88
N SER A 26 5.37 9.92 3.69
CA SER A 26 6.03 9.81 2.41
C SER A 26 5.14 9.11 1.37
N LEU A 27 5.35 9.42 0.08
CA LEU A 27 4.68 8.72 -1.01
C LEU A 27 4.99 7.21 -0.99
N LYS A 28 6.18 6.83 -0.51
CA LYS A 28 6.56 5.42 -0.32
C LYS A 28 5.73 4.75 0.77
N ALA A 29 5.43 5.44 1.87
CA ALA A 29 4.57 4.93 2.95
C ALA A 29 3.13 4.70 2.47
N LYS A 30 2.60 5.64 1.69
CA LYS A 30 1.25 5.50 1.10
C LYS A 30 1.20 4.34 0.10
N GLY A 31 2.24 4.17 -0.72
CA GLY A 31 2.38 3.05 -1.64
C GLY A 31 2.48 1.70 -0.92
N LEU A 32 3.32 1.61 0.11
CA LEU A 32 3.49 0.41 0.92
C LEU A 32 2.16 -0.02 1.56
N LEU A 33 1.44 0.91 2.20
CA LEU A 33 0.12 0.66 2.77
C LEU A 33 -0.86 0.14 1.71
N SER A 34 -0.84 0.71 0.51
CA SER A 34 -1.72 0.27 -0.58
C SER A 34 -1.44 -1.17 -1.00
N VAL A 35 -0.17 -1.56 -1.05
CA VAL A 35 0.22 -2.95 -1.32
C VAL A 35 -0.19 -3.86 -0.15
N MET A 36 0.07 -3.45 1.09
CA MET A 36 -0.30 -4.20 2.29
C MET A 36 -1.80 -4.50 2.35
N PHE A 37 -2.66 -3.50 2.10
CA PHE A 37 -4.11 -3.71 2.08
C PHE A 37 -4.62 -4.49 0.84
N SER A 38 -3.82 -4.64 -0.21
CA SER A 38 -4.15 -5.48 -1.36
C SER A 38 -3.79 -6.95 -1.15
N LEU A 39 -2.95 -7.25 -0.15
CA LEU A 39 -2.50 -8.60 0.14
C LEU A 39 -3.55 -9.37 0.96
N PRO A 40 -3.64 -10.71 0.79
CA PRO A 40 -4.56 -11.54 1.56
C PRO A 40 -4.16 -11.57 3.05
N ASP A 41 -5.13 -11.78 3.94
CA ASP A 41 -4.91 -11.82 5.40
C ASP A 41 -3.90 -12.90 5.83
N SER A 42 -3.69 -13.94 5.02
CA SER A 42 -2.70 -14.99 5.23
C SER A 42 -1.27 -14.59 4.85
N TRP A 43 -1.05 -13.36 4.37
CA TRP A 43 0.26 -12.91 3.93
C TRP A 43 1.20 -12.70 5.11
N ASN A 44 2.36 -13.36 5.08
CA ASN A 44 3.40 -13.15 6.06
C ASN A 44 4.15 -11.85 5.72
N TYR A 45 3.91 -10.78 6.50
CA TYR A 45 4.56 -9.48 6.37
C TYR A 45 6.04 -9.56 6.74
N SER A 46 6.83 -10.09 5.82
CA SER A 46 8.29 -10.17 5.90
C SER A 46 8.90 -9.10 4.99
N ILE A 47 9.93 -8.41 5.50
CA ILE A 47 10.70 -7.42 4.74
C ILE A 47 11.19 -7.95 3.37
N PRO A 48 11.79 -9.16 3.28
CA PRO A 48 12.20 -9.70 1.99
C PRO A 48 11.01 -10.02 1.06
N GLY A 49 9.87 -10.46 1.60
CA GLY A 49 8.65 -10.70 0.80
C GLY A 49 8.07 -9.40 0.24
N LEU A 50 8.07 -8.32 1.01
CA LEU A 50 7.70 -6.99 0.53
C LEU A 50 8.70 -6.48 -0.51
N CYS A 51 10.00 -6.66 -0.27
CA CYS A 51 11.07 -6.30 -1.21
C CYS A 51 11.02 -7.10 -2.53
N ALA A 52 10.41 -8.27 -2.55
CA ALA A 52 10.20 -9.05 -3.76
C ALA A 52 9.02 -8.52 -4.62
N ILE A 53 8.04 -7.88 -3.99
CA ILE A 53 6.86 -7.32 -4.67
C ILE A 53 7.12 -5.86 -5.08
N LEU A 54 7.81 -5.11 -4.23
CA LEU A 54 8.16 -3.71 -4.44
C LEU A 54 9.51 -3.62 -5.15
N LYS A 55 9.65 -2.67 -6.09
CA LYS A 55 10.94 -2.37 -6.72
C LYS A 55 11.95 -1.69 -5.78
N GLU A 56 11.52 -1.37 -4.56
CA GLU A 56 12.30 -0.65 -3.55
C GLU A 56 13.22 -1.61 -2.78
N ASN A 57 14.40 -1.12 -2.38
CA ASN A 57 15.35 -1.88 -1.58
C ASN A 57 14.86 -2.11 -0.14
N GLU A 58 15.38 -3.13 0.54
CA GLU A 58 15.05 -3.43 1.94
C GLU A 58 15.20 -2.22 2.88
N THR A 59 16.24 -1.39 2.67
CA THR A 59 16.48 -0.20 3.48
C THR A 59 15.35 0.82 3.36
N ALA A 60 14.81 0.99 2.15
CA ALA A 60 13.68 1.87 1.91
C ALA A 60 12.42 1.30 2.60
N VAL A 61 12.15 0.00 2.45
CA VAL A 61 11.02 -0.68 3.11
C VAL A 61 11.11 -0.55 4.63
N LYS A 62 12.30 -0.76 5.23
CA LYS A 62 12.55 -0.57 6.67
C LYS A 62 12.29 0.86 7.12
N SER A 63 12.79 1.84 6.38
CA SER A 63 12.58 3.27 6.69
C SER A 63 11.09 3.61 6.63
N THR A 64 10.38 3.09 5.64
CA THR A 64 8.94 3.32 5.46
C THR A 64 8.11 2.67 6.57
N ILE A 65 8.44 1.43 6.98
CA ILE A 65 7.78 0.78 8.14
C ILE A 65 8.04 1.59 9.42
N LYS A 66 9.22 2.19 9.56
CA LYS A 66 9.56 3.03 10.71
C LYS A 66 8.79 4.37 10.71
N GLU A 67 8.51 4.95 9.54
CA GLU A 67 7.66 6.13 9.39
C GLU A 67 6.18 5.84 9.72
N LEU A 68 5.74 4.60 9.56
CA LEU A 68 4.37 4.16 9.83
C LEU A 68 4.11 3.83 11.31
N LYS A 69 5.16 3.82 12.14
CA LYS A 69 5.09 3.52 13.57
C LYS A 69 4.86 4.77 14.39
#